data_AF-A0A7J7RC42-F1
#
_entry.id   AF-A0A7J7RC42-F1
#
_cell.length_a   1.000
_cell.length_b   1.000
_cell.length_c   1.000
_cell.angle_alpha   90.00
_cell.angle_beta   90.00
_cell.angle_gamma   90.00
#
_symmetry.space_group_name_H-M   'P 1'
#
loop_
_entity.id
_entity.type
_entity.pdbx_description
1 polymer ?
#
loop_
_entity_poly.entity_id
_entity_poly.type
_entity_poly.pdbx_seq_one_letter_code
_entity_poly.pdbx_strand_id
1 'polypeptide(L)'
;MGRQVGLWPSQPSITIVPSSWQVDSVEDEVQRRLQLVRGGQAEKLGEKERSELKKRKLLTEVTLKTYWVSKGSAFSTSISKQEAELSPEMISSGSWRDRPFKSYNFSAHGILPDSGHLHPLLKVRTQFRQIFLEMGFTEMPTDNFIESSFWNFDALFQPQQHPARDQHDTFFLKDPAEALQLPTDYVHRVKRVHSHGGYGSQGYKYNWKLDEARKNLLRTHTTAASARALYRLAQKKPFTPAKYFSIDRVFRNETLDATHLAEFHQIEGVVADHGLTLGHLMGVLREFFTKLGITQLRFKPAYNPYTEPSMEVFSYHQGLKKWVEVGNSGLFRPEMLLPMGLPENVSVIAWGLSLERPTMIKYNINNIRELVGHKVNLQMVYDSPLCRLDAEQGSPQTQETT
;
A
#
# COMPACT_ATOMS: atom_id res chain seq x y z
N MET A 1 53.34 12.66 29.35
CA MET A 1 53.05 13.06 27.96
C MET A 1 52.03 14.17 27.99
N GLY A 2 52.44 15.38 27.60
CA GLY A 2 51.67 16.59 27.78
C GLY A 2 50.53 16.78 26.78
N ARG A 3 49.63 17.72 27.13
CA ARG A 3 49.04 18.69 26.21
C ARG A 3 48.54 19.88 27.01
N GLN A 4 49.01 21.06 26.61
CA GLN A 4 48.61 22.40 27.06
C GLN A 4 47.11 22.62 26.84
N VAL A 5 46.48 23.43 27.69
CA VAL A 5 45.44 24.37 27.26
C VAL A 5 45.68 25.70 27.98
N GLY A 6 45.83 26.75 27.20
CA GLY A 6 46.46 28.01 27.58
C GLY A 6 45.63 28.95 28.44
N LEU A 7 46.37 29.76 29.19
CA LEU A 7 45.94 31.02 29.79
C LEU A 7 45.53 31.98 28.67
N TRP A 8 44.27 32.43 28.70
CA TRP A 8 43.83 33.62 27.96
C TRP A 8 43.77 34.81 28.93
N PRO A 9 44.46 35.93 28.63
CA PRO A 9 44.35 37.14 29.41
C PRO A 9 42.99 37.79 29.18
N SER A 10 42.28 38.10 30.26
CA SER A 10 41.05 38.89 30.24
C SER A 10 41.38 40.34 29.87
N GLN A 11 41.42 40.65 28.57
CA GLN A 11 41.26 42.02 28.09
C GLN A 11 39.79 42.44 28.26
N PRO A 12 39.50 43.69 28.65
CA PRO A 12 38.15 44.19 28.71
C PRO A 12 37.59 44.35 27.29
N SER A 13 36.58 43.57 26.93
CA SER A 13 35.81 43.76 25.71
C SER A 13 35.00 45.06 25.82
N ILE A 14 35.54 46.13 25.24
CA ILE A 14 34.86 47.41 25.05
C ILE A 14 33.63 47.16 24.18
N THR A 15 32.46 47.27 24.80
CA THR A 15 31.17 47.24 24.09
C THR A 15 30.86 48.67 23.68
N ILE A 16 30.92 48.97 22.37
CA ILE A 16 30.50 50.26 21.82
C ILE A 16 28.97 50.26 21.78
N VAL A 17 28.34 51.07 22.64
CA VAL A 17 26.89 51.27 22.69
C VAL A 17 26.54 52.55 21.93
N PRO A 18 25.50 52.59 21.07
CA PRO A 18 25.08 53.81 20.38
C PRO A 18 24.73 54.93 21.37
N SER A 19 25.10 56.18 21.04
CA SER A 19 24.99 57.38 21.89
C SER A 19 23.58 57.81 22.29
N SER A 20 22.54 57.09 21.88
CA SER A 20 21.15 57.31 22.28
C SER A 20 20.76 56.65 23.61
N TRP A 21 21.70 56.04 24.34
CA TRP A 21 21.47 55.26 25.56
C TRP A 21 22.38 55.68 26.74
N GLN A 22 22.66 56.98 26.90
CA GLN A 22 23.32 57.46 28.12
C GLN A 22 22.32 57.42 29.30
N VAL A 23 22.64 56.62 30.30
CA VAL A 23 21.90 56.53 31.57
C VAL A 23 22.84 57.06 32.66
N ASP A 24 22.40 58.02 33.48
CA ASP A 24 23.24 58.70 34.47
C ASP A 24 23.74 57.78 35.62
N SER A 25 23.11 56.62 35.80
CA SER A 25 23.49 55.61 36.79
C SER A 25 23.19 54.19 36.30
N VAL A 26 24.12 53.26 36.45
CA VAL A 26 23.94 51.83 36.15
C VAL A 26 24.06 51.03 37.45
N GLU A 27 22.99 50.37 37.86
CA GLU A 27 23.00 49.42 38.97
C GLU A 27 22.85 47.98 38.46
N ASP A 28 23.87 47.15 38.64
CA ASP A 28 23.81 45.73 38.32
C ASP A 28 23.16 44.94 39.47
N GLU A 29 21.84 44.97 39.52
CA GLU A 29 21.07 44.20 40.49
C GLU A 29 21.29 42.68 40.35
N VAL A 30 21.58 42.18 39.14
CA VAL A 30 21.77 40.75 38.90
C VAL A 30 23.08 40.28 39.56
N GLN A 31 24.18 41.01 39.35
CA GLN A 31 25.46 40.72 39.98
C GLN A 31 25.37 40.83 41.51
N ARG A 32 24.71 41.87 42.02
CA ARG A 32 24.51 42.05 43.47
C ARG A 32 23.70 40.90 44.07
N ARG A 33 22.62 40.47 43.42
CA ARG A 33 21.80 39.32 43.86
C ARG A 33 22.60 38.01 43.84
N LEU A 34 23.45 37.78 42.84
CA LEU A 34 24.30 36.58 42.75
C LEU A 34 25.44 36.58 43.79
N GLN A 35 26.02 37.74 44.10
CA GLN A 35 27.00 37.87 45.19
C GLN A 35 26.39 37.53 46.55
N LEU A 36 25.13 37.93 46.80
CA LEU A 36 24.40 37.57 48.03
C LEU A 36 24.18 36.05 48.14
N VAL A 37 23.83 35.38 47.04
CA VAL A 37 23.71 33.91 47.00
C VAL A 37 25.05 33.23 47.29
N ARG A 38 26.14 33.72 46.68
CA ARG A 38 27.50 33.19 46.90
C ARG A 38 27.98 33.36 48.35
N GLY A 39 27.49 34.40 49.03
CA GLY A 39 27.71 34.64 50.46
C GLY A 39 26.84 33.80 51.40
N GLY A 40 26.12 32.79 50.91
CA GLY A 40 25.27 31.91 51.73
C GLY A 40 23.94 32.54 52.17
N GLN A 41 23.59 33.73 51.65
CA GLN A 41 22.35 34.44 51.99
C GLN A 41 21.27 34.26 50.92
N ALA A 42 21.23 33.09 50.29
CA ALA A 42 20.23 32.76 49.28
C ALA A 42 18.79 32.96 49.78
N GLU A 43 18.56 32.84 51.10
CA GLU A 43 17.25 33.04 51.70
C GLU A 43 16.70 34.47 51.66
N LYS A 44 17.56 35.48 51.44
CA LYS A 44 17.15 36.89 51.37
C LYS A 44 16.59 37.30 50.01
N LEU A 45 16.72 36.46 48.99
CA LEU A 45 16.11 36.71 47.67
C LEU A 45 14.63 36.31 47.68
N GLY A 46 13.78 37.14 47.09
CA GLY A 46 12.36 36.82 46.93
C GLY A 46 12.14 35.63 45.97
N GLU A 47 11.06 34.88 46.15
CA GLU A 47 10.76 33.69 45.34
C GLU A 47 10.66 34.01 43.83
N LYS A 48 10.08 35.17 43.47
CA LYS A 48 10.00 35.65 42.08
C LYS A 48 11.39 35.88 41.47
N GLU A 49 12.30 36.48 42.22
CA GLU A 49 13.68 36.78 41.77
C GLU A 49 14.49 35.49 41.59
N ARG A 50 14.34 34.52 42.51
CA ARG A 50 14.98 33.20 42.39
C ARG A 50 14.48 32.46 41.16
N SER A 51 13.18 32.52 40.86
CA SER A 51 12.59 31.89 39.68
C SER A 51 13.10 32.49 38.36
N GLU A 52 13.21 33.82 38.27
CA GLU A 52 13.79 34.47 37.10
C GLU A 52 15.28 34.14 36.92
N LEU A 53 16.06 34.13 38.00
CA LEU A 53 17.49 33.75 37.95
C LEU A 53 17.68 32.27 37.56
N LYS A 54 16.81 31.37 38.02
CA LYS A 54 16.78 29.96 37.59
C LYS A 54 16.46 29.83 36.11
N LYS A 55 15.43 30.53 35.61
CA LYS A 55 15.05 30.55 34.19
C LYS A 55 16.19 31.08 33.30
N ARG A 56 16.97 32.03 33.81
CA ARG A 56 18.17 32.60 33.16
C ARG A 56 19.44 31.75 33.30
N LYS A 57 19.38 30.58 33.95
CA LYS A 57 20.54 29.69 34.23
C LYS A 57 21.65 30.33 35.07
N LEU A 58 21.32 31.33 35.88
CA LEU A 58 22.26 32.03 36.77
C LEU A 58 22.26 31.47 38.20
N LEU A 59 21.23 30.70 38.55
CA LEU A 59 21.06 30.04 39.83
C LEU A 59 20.53 28.61 39.59
N THR A 60 21.10 27.62 40.29
CA THR A 60 20.59 26.24 40.28
C THR A 60 20.35 25.82 41.72
N GLU A 61 19.19 25.26 41.99
CA GLU A 61 18.88 24.66 43.29
C GLU A 61 19.40 23.23 43.34
N VAL A 62 20.19 22.92 44.37
CA VAL A 62 20.74 21.58 44.59
C VAL A 62 19.93 20.89 45.67
N THR A 63 19.06 19.95 45.27
CA THR A 63 18.31 19.13 46.22
C THR A 63 19.10 17.87 46.57
N LEU A 64 19.58 17.75 47.81
CA LEU A 64 20.19 16.53 48.33
C LEU A 64 19.11 15.61 48.89
N LYS A 65 18.90 14.45 48.24
CA LYS A 65 17.95 13.44 48.70
C LYS A 65 18.67 12.46 49.64
N THR A 66 18.33 12.52 50.92
CA THR A 66 18.79 11.55 51.93
C THR A 66 17.65 10.57 52.23
N TYR A 67 17.95 9.27 52.23
CA TYR A 67 16.99 8.23 52.60
C TYR A 67 17.24 7.77 54.03
N TRP A 68 16.20 7.78 54.85
CA TRP A 68 16.22 7.16 56.18
C TRP A 68 15.56 5.78 56.08
N VAL A 69 16.38 4.73 55.93
CA VAL A 69 15.87 3.36 55.77
C VAL A 69 15.68 2.73 57.14
N SER A 70 14.47 2.25 57.43
CA SER A 70 14.13 1.53 58.66
C SER A 70 13.63 0.12 58.34
N LYS A 71 13.73 -0.80 59.31
CA LYS A 71 13.23 -2.16 59.15
C LYS A 71 11.70 -2.14 59.21
N GLY A 72 11.05 -2.45 58.08
CA GLY A 72 9.59 -2.63 58.02
C GLY A 72 9.13 -3.98 58.57
N SER A 73 7.82 -4.20 58.65
CA SER A 73 7.19 -5.46 59.09
C SER A 73 7.56 -6.67 58.24
N ALA A 74 7.96 -6.44 56.98
CA ALA A 74 8.42 -7.48 56.04
C ALA A 74 9.95 -7.66 55.99
N PHE A 75 10.71 -7.07 56.93
CA PHE A 75 12.16 -7.23 56.98
C PHE A 75 12.54 -8.66 57.40
N SER A 76 13.20 -9.40 56.52
CA SER A 76 13.71 -10.75 56.77
C SER A 76 15.12 -10.92 56.23
N THR A 77 15.96 -11.71 56.91
CA THR A 77 17.30 -12.10 56.46
C THR A 77 17.30 -13.41 55.66
N SER A 78 16.15 -14.07 55.52
CA SER A 78 15.95 -15.26 54.68
C SER A 78 15.19 -14.89 53.41
N ILE A 79 15.63 -15.40 52.26
CA ILE A 79 14.94 -15.22 50.98
C ILE A 79 13.70 -16.12 51.02
N SER A 80 12.54 -15.54 51.31
CA SER A 80 11.25 -16.23 51.21
C SER A 80 10.93 -16.50 49.74
N LYS A 81 10.45 -17.71 49.42
CA LYS A 81 9.94 -18.04 48.09
C LYS A 81 8.74 -17.14 47.79
N GLN A 82 8.89 -16.25 46.80
CA GLN A 82 7.82 -15.37 46.35
C GLN A 82 6.84 -16.13 45.46
N GLU A 83 5.55 -15.88 45.62
CA GLU A 83 4.52 -16.43 44.74
C GLU A 83 4.54 -15.72 43.38
N ALA A 84 4.35 -16.47 42.30
CA ALA A 84 4.43 -15.94 40.93
C ALA A 84 3.10 -15.39 40.42
N GLU A 85 1.99 -16.07 40.73
CA GLU A 85 0.65 -15.74 40.25
C GLU A 85 -0.38 -15.84 41.38
N LEU A 86 -1.47 -15.11 41.22
CA LEU A 86 -2.60 -15.15 42.15
C LEU A 86 -3.52 -16.33 41.79
N SER A 87 -3.71 -17.28 42.71
CA SER A 87 -4.59 -18.42 42.47
C SER A 87 -6.03 -18.18 42.95
N PRO A 88 -7.05 -18.85 42.39
CA PRO A 88 -8.43 -18.78 42.87
C PRO A 88 -8.59 -19.14 44.36
N GLU A 89 -7.78 -20.07 44.87
CA GLU A 89 -7.78 -20.51 46.28
C GLU A 89 -7.20 -19.43 47.20
N MET A 90 -6.17 -18.71 46.75
CA MET A 90 -5.62 -17.58 47.50
C MET A 90 -6.64 -16.45 47.63
N ILE A 91 -7.40 -16.18 46.57
CA ILE A 91 -8.49 -15.20 46.58
C ILE A 91 -9.57 -15.62 47.58
N SER A 92 -9.98 -16.89 47.53
CA SER A 92 -11.04 -17.42 48.39
C SER A 92 -10.67 -17.48 49.87
N SER A 93 -9.40 -17.79 50.18
CA SER A 93 -8.88 -17.89 51.56
C SER A 93 -8.37 -16.57 52.14
N GLY A 94 -8.19 -15.53 51.32
CA GLY A 94 -7.57 -14.27 51.73
C GLY A 94 -6.05 -14.35 51.93
N SER A 95 -5.42 -15.50 51.71
CA SER A 95 -3.99 -15.74 51.96
C SER A 95 -3.03 -14.94 51.07
N TRP A 96 -3.52 -14.30 50.02
CA TRP A 96 -2.74 -13.38 49.18
C TRP A 96 -2.28 -12.12 49.92
N ARG A 97 -2.94 -11.73 51.03
CA ARG A 97 -2.57 -10.53 51.79
C ARG A 97 -1.24 -10.67 52.54
N ASP A 98 -0.90 -11.91 52.90
CA ASP A 98 0.22 -12.21 53.79
C ASP A 98 1.43 -12.81 53.04
N ARG A 99 1.32 -13.04 51.72
CA ARG A 99 2.39 -13.62 50.90
C ARG A 99 3.06 -12.58 50.00
N PRO A 100 4.40 -12.54 49.93
CA PRO A 100 5.10 -11.67 49.00
C PRO A 100 5.04 -12.22 47.57
N PHE A 101 4.62 -11.38 46.61
CA PHE A 101 4.58 -11.71 45.19
C PHE A 101 5.84 -11.21 44.47
N LYS A 102 6.26 -11.96 43.45
CA LYS A 102 7.32 -11.52 42.55
C LYS A 102 6.82 -10.33 41.72
N SER A 103 7.56 -9.22 41.70
CA SER A 103 7.22 -8.07 40.88
C SER A 103 7.15 -8.46 39.40
N TYR A 104 6.06 -8.08 38.73
CA TYR A 104 5.90 -8.33 37.30
C TYR A 104 6.86 -7.45 36.49
N ASN A 105 7.52 -8.05 35.49
CA ASN A 105 8.42 -7.32 34.61
C ASN A 105 7.64 -6.62 33.49
N PHE A 106 7.25 -5.36 33.71
CA PHE A 106 6.56 -4.54 32.72
C PHE A 106 7.41 -4.12 31.52
N SER A 107 8.72 -4.40 31.52
CA SER A 107 9.62 -4.10 30.41
C SER A 107 9.67 -5.21 29.35
N ALA A 108 9.09 -6.38 29.62
CA ALA A 108 9.04 -7.49 28.68
C ALA A 108 7.76 -7.42 27.82
N HIS A 109 7.85 -7.88 26.56
CA HIS A 109 6.65 -8.12 25.76
C HIS A 109 5.82 -9.25 26.41
N GLY A 110 4.50 -9.05 26.44
CA GLY A 110 3.57 -10.10 26.88
C GLY A 110 3.55 -11.28 25.92
N ILE A 111 2.89 -12.36 26.34
CA ILE A 111 2.66 -13.53 25.49
C ILE A 111 1.58 -13.16 24.47
N LEU A 112 1.91 -13.27 23.19
CA LEU A 112 0.93 -13.09 22.12
C LEU A 112 -0.03 -14.29 22.10
N PRO A 113 -1.35 -14.06 22.10
CA PRO A 113 -2.31 -15.17 22.04
C PRO A 113 -2.29 -15.83 20.66
N ASP A 114 -2.51 -17.15 20.63
CA ASP A 114 -2.73 -17.87 19.37
C ASP A 114 -3.98 -17.34 18.67
N SER A 115 -3.86 -17.00 17.39
CA SER A 115 -4.96 -16.45 16.60
C SER A 115 -4.93 -16.96 15.15
N GLY A 116 -6.06 -16.86 14.47
CA GLY A 116 -6.13 -17.15 13.03
C GLY A 116 -5.53 -16.00 12.22
N HIS A 117 -4.80 -16.33 11.16
CA HIS A 117 -4.13 -15.34 10.31
C HIS A 117 -4.64 -15.40 8.86
N LEU A 118 -4.82 -14.23 8.24
CA LEU A 118 -5.15 -14.10 6.82
C LEU A 118 -3.89 -13.73 6.04
N HIS A 119 -3.74 -14.31 4.86
CA HIS A 119 -2.61 -14.02 3.98
C HIS A 119 -2.57 -12.53 3.56
N PRO A 120 -1.42 -11.83 3.63
CA PRO A 120 -1.31 -10.39 3.33
C PRO A 120 -1.89 -9.99 1.97
N LEU A 121 -1.54 -10.73 0.92
CA LEU A 121 -2.09 -10.51 -0.44
C LEU A 121 -3.63 -10.57 -0.47
N LEU A 122 -4.23 -11.51 0.29
CA LEU A 122 -5.68 -11.67 0.31
C LEU A 122 -6.36 -10.58 1.15
N LYS A 123 -5.69 -10.06 2.20
CA LYS A 123 -6.15 -8.86 2.92
C LYS A 123 -6.24 -7.67 1.97
N VAL A 124 -5.23 -7.48 1.12
CA VAL A 124 -5.21 -6.42 0.10
C VAL A 124 -6.29 -6.67 -0.96
N ARG A 125 -6.45 -7.91 -1.44
CA ARG A 125 -7.53 -8.28 -2.38
C ARG A 125 -8.91 -7.87 -1.86
N THR A 126 -9.20 -8.17 -0.59
CA THR A 126 -10.47 -7.81 0.06
C THR A 126 -10.68 -6.30 0.04
N GLN A 127 -9.63 -5.51 0.26
CA GLN A 127 -9.74 -4.06 0.21
C GLN A 127 -9.97 -3.52 -1.20
N PHE A 128 -9.26 -4.03 -2.21
CA PHE A 128 -9.52 -3.67 -3.61
C PHE A 128 -10.96 -4.01 -4.01
N ARG A 129 -11.44 -5.20 -3.63
CA ARG A 129 -12.81 -5.63 -3.85
C ARG A 129 -13.81 -4.65 -3.22
N GLN A 130 -13.56 -4.22 -1.99
CA GLN A 130 -14.40 -3.25 -1.29
C GLN A 130 -14.44 -1.89 -2.02
N ILE A 131 -13.30 -1.38 -2.50
CA ILE A 131 -13.23 -0.12 -3.26
C ILE A 131 -14.10 -0.18 -4.51
N PHE A 132 -14.05 -1.30 -5.26
CA PHE A 132 -14.92 -1.48 -6.43
C PHE A 132 -16.41 -1.47 -6.06
N LEU A 133 -16.78 -2.18 -5.00
CA LEU A 133 -18.17 -2.22 -4.53
C LEU A 133 -18.68 -0.83 -4.12
N GLU A 134 -17.86 -0.05 -3.40
CA GLU A 134 -18.17 1.34 -3.03
C GLU A 134 -18.33 2.27 -4.24
N MET A 135 -17.58 2.01 -5.32
CA MET A 135 -17.69 2.76 -6.58
C MET A 135 -18.86 2.28 -7.48
N GLY A 136 -19.65 1.32 -7.00
CA GLY A 136 -20.83 0.78 -7.68
C GLY A 136 -20.49 -0.23 -8.79
N PHE A 137 -19.33 -0.89 -8.72
CA PHE A 137 -18.97 -1.95 -9.65
C PHE A 137 -19.54 -3.30 -9.20
N THR A 138 -19.93 -4.12 -10.17
CA THR A 138 -20.39 -5.50 -9.95
C THR A 138 -19.26 -6.47 -10.24
N GLU A 139 -19.05 -7.44 -9.34
CA GLU A 139 -18.03 -8.48 -9.52
C GLU A 139 -18.44 -9.44 -10.65
N MET A 140 -17.59 -9.58 -11.68
CA MET A 140 -17.84 -10.53 -12.77
C MET A 140 -17.19 -11.88 -12.48
N PRO A 141 -17.83 -13.00 -12.85
CA PRO A 141 -17.30 -14.34 -12.60
C PRO A 141 -16.06 -14.59 -13.47
N THR A 142 -15.06 -15.24 -12.86
CA THR A 142 -13.78 -15.57 -13.49
C THR A 142 -13.40 -17.04 -13.31
N ASP A 143 -14.39 -17.91 -13.09
CA ASP A 143 -14.30 -19.34 -12.76
C ASP A 143 -13.74 -20.22 -13.89
N ASN A 144 -12.65 -19.78 -14.52
CA ASN A 144 -11.98 -20.43 -15.63
C ASN A 144 -10.52 -19.98 -15.75
N PHE A 145 -9.59 -20.79 -15.24
CA PHE A 145 -8.16 -20.60 -15.51
C PHE A 145 -7.79 -20.97 -16.95
N ILE A 146 -8.49 -21.96 -17.50
CA ILE A 146 -8.37 -22.34 -18.90
C ILE A 146 -9.28 -21.44 -19.71
N GLU A 147 -8.72 -20.81 -20.74
CA GLU A 147 -9.43 -19.96 -21.68
C GLU A 147 -9.11 -20.41 -23.10
N SER A 148 -10.06 -20.21 -24.02
CA SER A 148 -9.74 -20.42 -25.43
C SER A 148 -8.96 -19.24 -25.98
N SER A 149 -8.04 -19.51 -26.90
CA SER A 149 -7.28 -18.49 -27.64
C SER A 149 -8.20 -17.46 -28.31
N PHE A 150 -9.40 -17.88 -28.72
CA PHE A 150 -10.47 -16.98 -29.15
C PHE A 150 -10.82 -15.93 -28.10
N TRP A 151 -11.23 -16.33 -26.89
CA TRP A 151 -11.67 -15.37 -25.86
C TRP A 151 -10.51 -14.58 -25.27
N ASN A 152 -9.35 -15.19 -25.16
CA ASN A 152 -8.17 -14.55 -24.58
C ASN A 152 -7.52 -13.55 -25.54
N PHE A 153 -7.64 -13.71 -26.86
CA PHE A 153 -6.96 -12.84 -27.81
C PHE A 153 -7.86 -12.34 -28.95
N ASP A 154 -8.47 -13.23 -29.74
CA ASP A 154 -9.18 -12.83 -30.96
C ASP A 154 -10.41 -11.96 -30.65
N ALA A 155 -11.16 -12.28 -29.59
CA ALA A 155 -12.32 -11.54 -29.13
C ALA A 155 -11.97 -10.13 -28.62
N LEU A 156 -10.70 -9.88 -28.29
CA LEU A 156 -10.17 -8.57 -27.93
C LEU A 156 -9.68 -7.78 -29.14
N PHE A 157 -9.82 -8.30 -30.35
CA PHE A 157 -9.20 -7.72 -31.55
C PHE A 157 -7.67 -7.73 -31.49
N GLN A 158 -7.06 -8.68 -30.77
CA GLN A 158 -5.61 -8.89 -30.82
C GLN A 158 -5.23 -9.85 -31.97
N PRO A 159 -4.32 -9.46 -32.88
CA PRO A 159 -4.05 -10.25 -34.09
C PRO A 159 -3.38 -11.60 -33.78
N GLN A 160 -3.55 -12.59 -34.65
CA GLN A 160 -2.99 -13.94 -34.46
C GLN A 160 -1.47 -14.00 -34.54
N GLN A 161 -0.83 -13.11 -35.29
CA GLN A 161 0.63 -13.01 -35.36
C GLN A 161 1.25 -12.18 -34.20
N HIS A 162 0.49 -11.85 -33.16
CA HIS A 162 0.99 -11.04 -32.06
C HIS A 162 2.00 -11.83 -31.20
N PRO A 163 3.19 -11.29 -30.87
CA PRO A 163 4.23 -12.01 -30.11
C PRO A 163 3.74 -12.62 -28.79
N ALA A 164 2.89 -11.91 -28.05
CA ALA A 164 2.29 -12.44 -26.83
C ALA A 164 1.51 -13.77 -26.97
N ARG A 165 1.18 -14.20 -28.20
CA ARG A 165 0.55 -15.51 -28.49
C ARG A 165 1.57 -16.62 -28.73
N ASP A 166 2.86 -16.32 -28.70
CA ASP A 166 3.92 -17.30 -28.87
C ASP A 166 4.03 -18.20 -27.63
N GLN A 167 4.54 -19.42 -27.83
CA GLN A 167 4.74 -20.40 -26.77
C GLN A 167 5.74 -19.93 -25.70
N HIS A 168 6.61 -18.97 -26.05
CA HIS A 168 7.54 -18.36 -25.12
C HIS A 168 6.85 -17.43 -24.11
N ASP A 169 5.67 -16.87 -24.43
CA ASP A 169 4.96 -15.93 -23.56
C ASP A 169 3.68 -16.54 -22.93
N THR A 170 3.09 -17.55 -23.57
CA THR A 170 1.81 -18.13 -23.18
C THR A 170 1.88 -19.64 -22.94
N PHE A 171 1.27 -20.09 -21.84
CA PHE A 171 1.09 -21.52 -21.55
C PHE A 171 -0.10 -22.09 -22.33
N PHE A 172 0.17 -22.75 -23.46
CA PHE A 172 -0.82 -23.54 -24.18
C PHE A 172 -1.03 -24.91 -23.53
N LEU A 173 -2.25 -25.42 -23.63
CA LEU A 173 -2.58 -26.73 -23.07
C LEU A 173 -2.25 -27.86 -24.03
N LYS A 174 -1.71 -28.94 -23.47
CA LYS A 174 -1.64 -30.24 -24.15
C LYS A 174 -2.97 -31.00 -24.04
N ASP A 175 -3.65 -30.87 -22.91
CA ASP A 175 -4.96 -31.49 -22.65
C ASP A 175 -5.74 -30.63 -21.64
N PRO A 176 -6.98 -30.20 -21.95
CA PRO A 176 -7.64 -30.25 -23.25
C PRO A 176 -7.02 -29.23 -24.23
N ALA A 177 -6.45 -29.68 -25.35
CA ALA A 177 -5.76 -28.80 -26.31
C ALA A 177 -6.69 -27.85 -27.08
N GLU A 178 -7.92 -28.28 -27.36
CA GLU A 178 -8.89 -27.51 -28.15
C GLU A 178 -10.17 -27.22 -27.37
N ALA A 179 -10.75 -26.05 -27.61
CA ALA A 179 -12.04 -25.64 -27.08
C ALA A 179 -13.16 -26.46 -27.73
N LEU A 180 -13.98 -27.12 -26.91
CA LEU A 180 -15.11 -27.93 -27.38
C LEU A 180 -16.21 -27.09 -28.05
N GLN A 181 -16.45 -25.87 -27.55
CA GLN A 181 -17.51 -24.99 -28.05
C GLN A 181 -17.06 -23.53 -28.07
N LEU A 182 -17.38 -22.85 -29.17
CA LEU A 182 -17.22 -21.40 -29.35
C LEU A 182 -18.53 -20.83 -29.91
N PRO A 183 -18.85 -19.54 -29.66
CA PRO A 183 -20.04 -18.90 -30.21
C PRO A 183 -19.87 -18.66 -31.72
N THR A 184 -20.31 -19.62 -32.55
CA THR A 184 -20.07 -19.65 -34.00
C THR A 184 -20.39 -18.33 -34.71
N ASP A 185 -21.56 -17.74 -34.43
CA ASP A 185 -21.97 -16.47 -35.07
C ASP A 185 -21.04 -15.32 -34.72
N TYR A 186 -20.61 -15.24 -33.46
CA TYR A 186 -19.67 -14.22 -33.01
C TYR A 186 -18.28 -14.45 -33.61
N VAL A 187 -17.82 -15.71 -33.63
CA VAL A 187 -16.54 -16.10 -34.26
C VAL A 187 -16.51 -15.70 -35.73
N HIS A 188 -17.61 -15.88 -36.49
CA HIS A 188 -17.67 -15.45 -37.88
C HIS A 188 -17.56 -13.93 -38.04
N ARG A 189 -18.21 -13.15 -37.17
CA ARG A 189 -18.07 -11.68 -37.16
C ARG A 189 -16.65 -11.24 -36.82
N VAL A 190 -16.04 -11.86 -35.81
CA VAL A 190 -14.63 -11.61 -35.44
C VAL A 190 -13.70 -11.93 -36.60
N LYS A 191 -13.82 -13.14 -37.20
CA LYS A 191 -13.04 -13.54 -38.37
C LYS A 191 -13.12 -12.50 -39.49
N ARG A 192 -14.33 -12.02 -39.80
CA ARG A 192 -14.55 -10.99 -40.83
C ARG A 192 -13.82 -9.70 -40.51
N VAL A 193 -14.02 -9.15 -39.31
CA VAL A 193 -13.43 -7.86 -38.89
C VAL A 193 -11.90 -7.93 -38.83
N HIS A 194 -11.34 -9.04 -38.31
CA HIS A 194 -9.89 -9.25 -38.27
C HIS A 194 -9.26 -9.30 -39.66
N SER A 195 -9.87 -10.01 -40.59
CA SER A 195 -9.27 -10.27 -41.91
C SER A 195 -9.56 -9.15 -42.91
N HIS A 196 -10.83 -8.80 -43.12
CA HIS A 196 -11.27 -7.89 -44.18
C HIS A 196 -11.66 -6.50 -43.67
N GLY A 197 -11.69 -6.31 -42.35
CA GLY A 197 -12.24 -5.12 -41.73
C GLY A 197 -13.77 -5.12 -41.66
N GLY A 198 -14.32 -3.99 -41.24
CA GLY A 198 -15.72 -3.81 -40.92
C GLY A 198 -15.89 -2.75 -39.84
N TYR A 199 -17.12 -2.26 -39.67
CA TYR A 199 -17.45 -1.26 -38.65
C TYR A 199 -16.56 0.01 -38.68
N GLY A 200 -16.21 0.48 -39.88
CA GLY A 200 -15.32 1.63 -40.08
C GLY A 200 -13.81 1.31 -40.07
N SER A 201 -13.42 0.10 -39.69
CA SER A 201 -12.01 -0.33 -39.66
C SER A 201 -11.61 -1.10 -40.92
N GLN A 202 -10.32 -1.05 -41.27
CA GLN A 202 -9.74 -1.82 -42.37
C GLN A 202 -9.33 -3.25 -41.97
N GLY A 203 -9.46 -3.60 -40.69
CA GLY A 203 -8.95 -4.86 -40.15
C GLY A 203 -7.43 -4.97 -40.22
N TYR A 204 -6.90 -6.16 -39.96
CA TYR A 204 -5.47 -6.45 -40.00
C TYR A 204 -4.99 -7.01 -41.34
N LYS A 205 -5.89 -7.23 -42.31
CA LYS A 205 -5.56 -7.68 -43.68
C LYS A 205 -4.72 -8.95 -43.73
N TYR A 206 -5.05 -9.93 -42.89
CA TYR A 206 -4.41 -11.25 -42.87
C TYR A 206 -5.43 -12.39 -42.91
N ASN A 207 -4.96 -13.61 -43.15
CA ASN A 207 -5.81 -14.79 -43.14
C ASN A 207 -6.01 -15.30 -41.71
N TRP A 208 -7.19 -15.01 -41.13
CA TRP A 208 -7.57 -15.47 -39.79
C TRP A 208 -7.90 -16.98 -39.80
N LYS A 209 -7.20 -17.75 -38.97
CA LYS A 209 -7.32 -19.22 -38.88
C LYS A 209 -8.17 -19.62 -37.67
N LEU A 210 -9.19 -20.46 -37.91
CA LEU A 210 -10.06 -20.94 -36.84
C LEU A 210 -9.34 -21.88 -35.86
N ASP A 211 -8.44 -22.71 -36.38
CA ASP A 211 -7.70 -23.69 -35.57
C ASP A 211 -6.82 -23.00 -34.51
N GLU A 212 -6.26 -21.83 -34.83
CA GLU A 212 -5.50 -21.00 -33.87
C GLU A 212 -6.36 -20.46 -32.73
N ALA A 213 -7.62 -20.13 -33.02
CA ALA A 213 -8.58 -19.62 -32.04
C ALA A 213 -9.16 -20.74 -31.15
N ARG A 214 -9.12 -21.99 -31.63
CA ARG A 214 -9.57 -23.16 -30.86
C ARG A 214 -8.57 -23.62 -29.81
N LYS A 215 -7.28 -23.32 -29.95
CA LYS A 215 -6.25 -23.70 -28.97
C LYS A 215 -6.63 -23.20 -27.57
N ASN A 216 -6.60 -24.07 -26.57
CA ASN A 216 -6.75 -23.67 -25.18
C ASN A 216 -5.41 -23.28 -24.58
N LEU A 217 -5.48 -22.37 -23.63
CA LEU A 217 -4.34 -21.83 -22.90
C LEU A 217 -4.74 -21.52 -21.46
N LEU A 218 -3.75 -21.28 -20.61
CA LEU A 218 -3.98 -20.64 -19.32
C LEU A 218 -4.15 -19.13 -19.54
N ARG A 219 -5.23 -18.57 -19.00
CA ARG A 219 -5.61 -17.16 -19.17
C ARG A 219 -4.46 -16.22 -18.84
N THR A 220 -4.05 -15.39 -19.78
CA THR A 220 -2.86 -14.52 -19.65
C THR A 220 -3.16 -13.16 -18.99
N HIS A 221 -4.43 -12.76 -19.01
CA HIS A 221 -4.94 -11.52 -18.42
C HIS A 221 -6.46 -11.63 -18.17
N THR A 222 -6.97 -10.91 -17.17
CA THR A 222 -8.41 -10.92 -16.82
C THR A 222 -9.30 -10.24 -17.87
N THR A 223 -8.72 -9.56 -18.87
CA THR A 223 -9.44 -8.95 -19.99
C THR A 223 -10.26 -9.95 -20.81
N ALA A 224 -9.88 -11.24 -20.80
CA ALA A 224 -10.69 -12.30 -21.39
C ALA A 224 -12.05 -12.45 -20.67
N ALA A 225 -12.08 -12.31 -19.35
CA ALA A 225 -13.31 -12.32 -18.56
C ALA A 225 -14.18 -11.10 -18.88
N SER A 226 -13.56 -9.93 -19.08
CA SER A 226 -14.24 -8.71 -19.56
C SER A 226 -14.87 -8.91 -20.93
N ALA A 227 -14.17 -9.54 -21.89
CA ALA A 227 -14.74 -9.87 -23.19
C ALA A 227 -15.98 -10.76 -23.07
N ARG A 228 -15.92 -11.80 -22.21
CA ARG A 228 -17.07 -12.67 -21.93
C ARG A 228 -18.22 -11.92 -21.27
N ALA A 229 -17.94 -10.99 -20.35
CA ALA A 229 -18.94 -10.17 -19.69
C ALA A 229 -19.62 -9.19 -20.67
N LEU A 230 -18.83 -8.48 -21.46
CA LEU A 230 -19.32 -7.54 -22.48
C LEU A 230 -20.10 -8.24 -23.59
N TYR A 231 -19.66 -9.42 -24.04
CA TYR A 231 -20.43 -10.20 -25.00
C TYR A 231 -21.80 -10.60 -24.46
N ARG A 232 -21.88 -11.03 -23.20
CA ARG A 232 -23.17 -11.33 -22.53
C ARG A 232 -24.03 -10.08 -22.37
N LEU A 233 -23.42 -8.94 -22.03
CA LEU A 233 -24.11 -7.66 -21.94
C LEU A 233 -24.71 -7.26 -23.30
N ALA A 234 -23.98 -7.47 -24.38
CA ALA A 234 -24.41 -7.17 -25.75
C ALA A 234 -25.67 -7.95 -26.18
N GLN A 235 -25.90 -9.13 -25.60
CA GLN A 235 -27.09 -9.93 -25.92
C GLN A 235 -28.36 -9.45 -25.18
N LYS A 236 -28.23 -8.60 -24.17
CA LYS A 236 -29.38 -8.07 -23.42
C LYS A 236 -30.07 -6.96 -24.22
N LYS A 237 -31.40 -7.04 -24.35
CA LYS A 237 -32.23 -6.00 -24.96
C LYS A 237 -33.29 -5.50 -23.97
N PRO A 238 -33.37 -4.19 -23.70
CA PRO A 238 -32.47 -3.12 -24.18
C PRO A 238 -31.07 -3.19 -23.55
N PHE A 239 -30.09 -2.52 -24.16
CA PHE A 239 -28.79 -2.30 -23.53
C PHE A 239 -28.97 -1.55 -22.20
N THR A 240 -28.18 -1.91 -21.20
CA THR A 240 -28.16 -1.24 -19.89
C THR A 240 -26.71 -0.94 -19.51
N PRO A 241 -26.37 0.31 -19.14
CA PRO A 241 -25.04 0.65 -18.67
C PRO A 241 -24.59 -0.23 -17.50
N ALA A 242 -23.30 -0.57 -17.46
CA ALA A 242 -22.78 -1.49 -16.46
C ALA A 242 -21.35 -1.12 -16.05
N LYS A 243 -21.03 -1.44 -14.79
CA LYS A 243 -19.69 -1.34 -14.21
C LYS A 243 -19.30 -2.73 -13.72
N TYR A 244 -18.23 -3.30 -14.25
CA TYR A 244 -17.75 -4.63 -13.89
C TYR A 244 -16.33 -4.59 -13.35
N PHE A 245 -16.03 -5.45 -12.39
CA PHE A 245 -14.66 -5.66 -11.94
C PHE A 245 -14.38 -7.14 -11.70
N SER A 246 -13.11 -7.51 -11.76
CA SER A 246 -12.65 -8.83 -11.33
C SER A 246 -11.26 -8.73 -10.70
N ILE A 247 -10.98 -9.63 -9.77
CA ILE A 247 -9.64 -9.81 -9.22
C ILE A 247 -9.33 -11.29 -9.24
N ASP A 248 -8.48 -11.72 -10.16
CA ASP A 248 -8.20 -13.14 -10.31
C ASP A 248 -6.81 -13.42 -10.85
N ARG A 249 -6.37 -14.67 -10.70
CA ARG A 249 -5.07 -15.15 -11.12
C ARG A 249 -4.99 -15.30 -12.64
N VAL A 250 -3.83 -14.97 -13.16
CA VAL A 250 -3.44 -15.05 -14.57
C VAL A 250 -2.07 -15.71 -14.68
N PHE A 251 -1.76 -16.26 -15.85
CA PHE A 251 -0.58 -17.07 -16.08
C PHE A 251 0.20 -16.56 -17.29
N ARG A 252 1.51 -16.38 -17.13
CA ARG A 252 2.40 -15.95 -18.21
C ARG A 252 3.67 -16.77 -18.18
N ASN A 253 4.14 -17.20 -19.35
CA ASN A 253 5.35 -17.98 -19.48
C ASN A 253 6.61 -17.09 -19.44
N GLU A 254 6.65 -16.16 -18.48
CA GLU A 254 7.79 -15.28 -18.30
C GLU A 254 8.86 -15.95 -17.42
N THR A 255 10.12 -15.56 -17.61
CA THR A 255 11.22 -16.10 -16.80
C THR A 255 11.08 -15.62 -15.35
N LEU A 256 11.08 -16.55 -14.40
CA LEU A 256 10.93 -16.28 -12.98
C LEU A 256 12.11 -15.44 -12.43
N ASP A 257 11.83 -14.23 -11.96
CA ASP A 257 12.82 -13.35 -11.31
C ASP A 257 12.30 -12.84 -9.95
N ALA A 258 12.93 -11.81 -9.37
CA ALA A 258 12.52 -11.26 -8.06
C ALA A 258 11.23 -10.42 -8.13
N THR A 259 10.81 -10.06 -9.34
CA THR A 259 9.71 -9.14 -9.65
C THR A 259 8.60 -9.76 -10.52
N HIS A 260 8.89 -10.86 -11.21
CA HIS A 260 7.99 -11.55 -12.13
C HIS A 260 7.78 -13.01 -11.67
N LEU A 261 6.51 -13.40 -11.60
CA LEU A 261 6.06 -14.77 -11.37
C LEU A 261 5.35 -15.29 -12.61
N ALA A 262 5.41 -16.61 -12.81
CA ALA A 262 4.67 -17.29 -13.87
C ALA A 262 3.14 -17.22 -13.65
N GLU A 263 2.72 -16.99 -12.41
CA GLU A 263 1.33 -16.74 -12.05
C GLU A 263 1.23 -15.59 -11.04
N PHE A 264 0.26 -14.70 -11.23
CA PHE A 264 0.01 -13.55 -10.35
C PHE A 264 -1.46 -13.10 -10.49
N HIS A 265 -1.93 -12.21 -9.63
CA HIS A 265 -3.30 -11.73 -9.65
C HIS A 265 -3.40 -10.40 -10.38
N GLN A 266 -4.31 -10.35 -11.34
CA GLN A 266 -4.66 -9.14 -12.06
C GLN A 266 -6.02 -8.64 -11.58
N ILE A 267 -6.05 -7.34 -11.26
CA ILE A 267 -7.26 -6.58 -10.99
C ILE A 267 -7.64 -5.89 -12.29
N GLU A 268 -8.92 -5.95 -12.66
CA GLU A 268 -9.45 -5.22 -13.82
C GLU A 268 -10.81 -4.60 -13.50
N GLY A 269 -10.99 -3.34 -13.92
CA GLY A 269 -12.25 -2.61 -13.88
C GLY A 269 -12.68 -2.18 -15.28
N VAL A 270 -13.99 -2.27 -15.56
CA VAL A 270 -14.61 -1.97 -16.85
C VAL A 270 -15.88 -1.17 -16.64
N VAL A 271 -16.09 -0.10 -17.40
CA VAL A 271 -17.34 0.68 -17.43
C VAL A 271 -17.84 0.76 -18.85
N ALA A 272 -19.08 0.33 -19.08
CA ALA A 272 -19.78 0.37 -20.36
C ALA A 272 -20.97 1.31 -20.24
N ASP A 273 -20.98 2.39 -21.03
CA ASP A 273 -22.05 3.39 -21.01
C ASP A 273 -22.08 4.16 -22.35
N HIS A 274 -23.04 5.07 -22.49
CA HIS A 274 -23.16 5.94 -23.66
C HIS A 274 -22.18 7.11 -23.58
N GLY A 275 -21.40 7.32 -24.65
CA GLY A 275 -20.57 8.53 -24.80
C GLY A 275 -19.43 8.66 -23.78
N LEU A 276 -18.89 7.55 -23.27
CA LEU A 276 -17.68 7.60 -22.43
C LEU A 276 -16.49 8.17 -23.20
N THR A 277 -15.70 8.99 -22.51
CA THR A 277 -14.54 9.71 -23.07
C THR A 277 -13.28 9.35 -22.28
N LEU A 278 -12.12 9.75 -22.79
CA LEU A 278 -10.86 9.64 -22.06
C LEU A 278 -10.89 10.39 -20.72
N GLY A 279 -11.61 11.52 -20.64
CA GLY A 279 -11.79 12.27 -19.40
C GLY A 279 -12.56 11.48 -18.34
N HIS A 280 -13.56 10.70 -18.74
CA HIS A 280 -14.28 9.80 -17.82
C HIS A 280 -13.34 8.72 -17.26
N LEU A 281 -12.50 8.12 -18.11
CA LEU A 281 -11.50 7.14 -17.66
C LEU A 281 -10.52 7.75 -16.64
N MET A 282 -9.98 8.93 -16.93
CA MET A 282 -9.09 9.64 -16.00
C MET A 282 -9.79 10.00 -14.67
N GLY A 283 -11.07 10.37 -14.72
CA GLY A 283 -11.88 10.67 -13.54
C GLY A 283 -12.10 9.43 -12.66
N VAL A 284 -12.51 8.31 -13.26
CA VAL A 284 -12.69 7.03 -12.55
C VAL A 284 -11.38 6.55 -11.93
N LEU A 285 -10.28 6.62 -12.68
CA LEU A 285 -8.95 6.26 -12.17
C LEU A 285 -8.53 7.14 -10.99
N ARG A 286 -8.78 8.45 -11.06
CA ARG A 286 -8.47 9.36 -9.96
C ARG A 286 -9.25 9.00 -8.70
N GLU A 287 -10.54 8.72 -8.81
CA GLU A 287 -11.38 8.33 -7.68
C GLU A 287 -10.91 6.98 -7.09
N PHE A 288 -10.65 6.00 -7.96
CA PHE A 288 -10.17 4.68 -7.58
C PHE A 288 -8.84 4.74 -6.81
N PHE A 289 -7.87 5.49 -7.31
CA PHE A 289 -6.58 5.66 -6.65
C PHE A 289 -6.64 6.56 -5.41
N THR A 290 -7.56 7.52 -5.34
CA THR A 290 -7.79 8.33 -4.14
C THR A 290 -8.26 7.45 -2.96
N LYS A 291 -9.16 6.50 -3.22
CA LYS A 291 -9.58 5.49 -2.22
C LYS A 291 -8.46 4.53 -1.81
N LEU A 292 -7.38 4.44 -2.59
CA LEU A 292 -6.14 3.73 -2.24
C LEU A 292 -5.11 4.61 -1.51
N GLY A 293 -5.43 5.87 -1.23
CA GLY A 293 -4.51 6.84 -0.63
C GLY A 293 -3.48 7.42 -1.61
N ILE A 294 -3.71 7.30 -2.92
CA ILE A 294 -2.80 7.77 -3.97
C ILE A 294 -3.41 8.99 -4.68
N THR A 295 -2.80 10.16 -4.49
CA THR A 295 -3.30 11.43 -5.05
C THR A 295 -2.45 11.98 -6.20
N GLN A 296 -1.15 11.67 -6.22
CA GLN A 296 -0.19 12.18 -7.21
C GLN A 296 -0.22 11.32 -8.48
N LEU A 297 -1.18 11.58 -9.38
CA LEU A 297 -1.32 10.80 -10.62
C LEU A 297 -0.84 11.56 -11.87
N ARG A 298 -0.18 10.84 -12.77
CA ARG A 298 0.12 11.29 -14.14
C ARG A 298 -0.29 10.22 -15.14
N PHE A 299 -0.71 10.65 -16.31
CA PHE A 299 -1.14 9.77 -17.39
C PHE A 299 -0.17 9.90 -18.56
N LYS A 300 0.25 8.76 -19.12
CA LYS A 300 1.17 8.69 -20.26
C LYS A 300 0.51 7.90 -21.38
N PRO A 301 0.47 8.40 -22.62
CA PRO A 301 -0.02 7.63 -23.76
C PRO A 301 0.73 6.30 -23.89
N ALA A 302 -0.02 5.25 -24.18
CA ALA A 302 0.48 3.89 -24.33
C ALA A 302 -0.16 3.21 -25.54
N TYR A 303 0.20 1.95 -25.76
CA TYR A 303 -0.40 1.13 -26.80
C TYR A 303 -0.87 -0.19 -26.18
N ASN A 304 -2.15 -0.51 -26.35
CA ASN A 304 -2.65 -1.88 -26.21
C ASN A 304 -3.41 -2.24 -27.49
N PRO A 305 -3.31 -3.49 -28.00
CA PRO A 305 -3.99 -3.90 -29.23
C PRO A 305 -5.51 -3.68 -29.21
N TYR A 306 -6.11 -3.81 -28.03
CA TYR A 306 -7.55 -3.79 -27.82
C TYR A 306 -8.10 -2.44 -27.34
N THR A 307 -7.27 -1.41 -27.16
CA THR A 307 -7.72 -0.07 -26.78
C THR A 307 -7.22 1.06 -27.67
N GLU A 308 -8.10 2.02 -27.97
CA GLU A 308 -7.76 3.28 -28.64
C GLU A 308 -8.72 4.39 -28.18
N PRO A 309 -8.24 5.44 -27.47
CA PRO A 309 -6.87 5.65 -26.98
C PRO A 309 -6.51 4.76 -25.76
N SER A 310 -5.21 4.63 -25.49
CA SER A 310 -4.64 3.91 -24.33
C SER A 310 -3.73 4.81 -23.49
N MET A 311 -3.70 4.58 -22.17
CA MET A 311 -2.80 5.30 -21.25
C MET A 311 -2.32 4.42 -20.08
N GLU A 312 -1.06 4.60 -19.73
CA GLU A 312 -0.48 4.16 -18.46
C GLU A 312 -0.71 5.22 -17.38
N VAL A 313 -0.87 4.76 -16.15
CA VAL A 313 -1.03 5.60 -14.95
C VAL A 313 0.21 5.49 -14.10
N PHE A 314 0.79 6.64 -13.74
CA PHE A 314 1.97 6.74 -12.89
C PHE A 314 1.63 7.45 -11.58
N SER A 315 2.26 7.03 -10.49
CA SER A 315 2.20 7.67 -9.19
C SER A 315 3.58 8.03 -8.65
N TYR A 316 3.72 9.15 -7.96
CA TYR A 316 4.98 9.54 -7.32
C TYR A 316 5.16 8.82 -5.98
N HIS A 317 6.18 7.96 -5.89
CA HIS A 317 6.49 7.22 -4.67
C HIS A 317 7.48 7.99 -3.79
N GLN A 318 7.05 8.42 -2.60
CA GLN A 318 7.85 9.27 -1.71
C GLN A 318 9.16 8.61 -1.25
N GLY A 319 9.13 7.31 -0.91
CA GLY A 319 10.33 6.59 -0.45
C GLY A 319 11.37 6.35 -1.56
N LEU A 320 10.93 6.25 -2.82
CA LEU A 320 11.83 6.01 -3.97
C LEU A 320 12.15 7.29 -4.75
N LYS A 321 11.49 8.41 -4.39
CA LYS A 321 11.58 9.73 -5.03
C LYS A 321 11.44 9.69 -6.56
N LYS A 322 10.64 8.77 -7.08
CA LYS A 322 10.44 8.57 -8.53
C LYS A 322 8.98 8.29 -8.88
N TRP A 323 8.63 8.56 -10.14
CA TRP A 323 7.35 8.13 -10.72
C TRP A 323 7.40 6.64 -11.00
N VAL A 324 6.41 5.91 -10.49
CA VAL A 324 6.27 4.45 -10.64
C VAL A 324 4.95 4.16 -11.34
N GLU A 325 4.96 3.24 -12.29
CA GLU A 325 3.75 2.78 -12.96
C GLU A 325 2.85 2.03 -11.97
N VAL A 326 1.59 2.45 -11.88
CA VAL A 326 0.58 1.88 -10.97
C VAL A 326 -0.57 1.19 -11.70
N GLY A 327 -0.67 1.32 -13.02
CA GLY A 327 -1.67 0.62 -13.83
C GLY A 327 -1.65 1.00 -15.30
N ASN A 328 -2.39 0.25 -16.10
CA ASN A 328 -2.59 0.46 -17.52
C ASN A 328 -4.10 0.53 -17.82
N SER A 329 -4.50 1.29 -18.84
CA SER A 329 -5.90 1.55 -19.14
C SER A 329 -6.14 1.99 -20.59
N GLY A 330 -7.40 2.00 -21.01
CA GLY A 330 -7.79 2.54 -22.30
C GLY A 330 -9.27 2.40 -22.60
N LEU A 331 -9.66 2.85 -23.79
CA LEU A 331 -11.01 2.70 -24.33
C LEU A 331 -11.04 1.52 -25.29
N PHE A 332 -11.90 0.53 -25.06
CA PHE A 332 -11.97 -0.63 -25.94
C PHE A 332 -12.34 -0.23 -27.36
N ARG A 333 -11.61 -0.82 -28.31
CA ARG A 333 -11.76 -0.56 -29.73
C ARG A 333 -13.16 -0.93 -30.25
N PRO A 334 -13.74 -0.15 -31.18
CA PRO A 334 -14.99 -0.53 -31.84
C PRO A 334 -14.92 -1.89 -32.53
N GLU A 335 -13.77 -2.28 -33.07
CA GLU A 335 -13.55 -3.59 -33.70
C GLU A 335 -13.61 -4.76 -32.72
N MET A 336 -13.44 -4.50 -31.42
CA MET A 336 -13.70 -5.47 -30.36
C MET A 336 -15.19 -5.47 -29.99
N LEU A 337 -15.79 -4.31 -29.78
CA LEU A 337 -17.14 -4.18 -29.18
C LEU A 337 -18.28 -4.44 -30.17
N LEU A 338 -18.21 -3.88 -31.38
CA LEU A 338 -19.27 -3.94 -32.38
C LEU A 338 -19.56 -5.36 -32.89
N PRO A 339 -18.57 -6.24 -33.15
CA PRO A 339 -18.89 -7.64 -33.48
C PRO A 339 -19.52 -8.41 -32.31
N MET A 340 -19.38 -7.97 -31.05
CA MET A 340 -20.12 -8.57 -29.93
C MET A 340 -21.63 -8.31 -30.05
N GLY A 341 -22.02 -7.22 -30.72
CA GLY A 341 -23.39 -6.74 -30.87
C GLY A 341 -23.74 -5.56 -29.96
N LEU A 342 -22.74 -4.91 -29.35
CA LEU A 342 -22.98 -3.67 -28.61
C LEU A 342 -23.42 -2.55 -29.56
N PRO A 343 -24.36 -1.68 -29.15
CA PRO A 343 -24.78 -0.54 -29.96
C PRO A 343 -23.62 0.43 -30.26
N GLU A 344 -23.64 1.07 -31.43
CA GLU A 344 -22.56 2.01 -31.85
C GLU A 344 -22.42 3.24 -30.95
N ASN A 345 -23.50 3.63 -30.25
CA ASN A 345 -23.48 4.74 -29.30
C ASN A 345 -23.02 4.33 -27.89
N VAL A 346 -22.58 3.09 -27.69
CA VAL A 346 -21.99 2.59 -26.43
C VAL A 346 -20.48 2.55 -26.58
N SER A 347 -19.78 3.12 -25.61
CA SER A 347 -18.33 2.99 -25.47
C SER A 347 -17.98 2.35 -24.13
N VAL A 348 -16.82 1.71 -24.08
CA VAL A 348 -16.37 0.97 -22.91
C VAL A 348 -14.96 1.40 -22.55
N ILE A 349 -14.76 1.79 -21.29
CA ILE A 349 -13.47 2.17 -20.74
C ILE A 349 -13.03 1.09 -19.75
N ALA A 350 -11.74 0.79 -19.72
CA ALA A 350 -11.21 -0.25 -18.84
C ALA A 350 -9.82 0.11 -18.31
N TRP A 351 -9.48 -0.46 -17.16
CA TRP A 351 -8.14 -0.38 -16.58
C TRP A 351 -7.80 -1.61 -15.78
N GLY A 352 -6.51 -1.88 -15.62
CA GLY A 352 -6.02 -2.97 -14.82
C GLY A 352 -4.68 -2.69 -14.17
N LEU A 353 -4.40 -3.46 -13.11
CA LEU A 353 -3.15 -3.43 -12.35
C LEU A 353 -2.92 -4.78 -11.66
N SER A 354 -1.67 -5.09 -11.31
CA SER A 354 -1.34 -6.27 -10.50
C SER A 354 -1.67 -6.03 -9.03
N LEU A 355 -2.15 -7.07 -8.33
CA LEU A 355 -2.40 -7.03 -6.89
C LEU A 355 -1.09 -7.09 -6.07
N GLU A 356 -0.08 -7.80 -6.58
CA GLU A 356 1.18 -8.07 -5.91
C GLU A 356 2.00 -6.78 -5.75
N ARG A 357 2.12 -5.95 -6.78
CA ARG A 357 2.96 -4.74 -6.74
C ARG A 357 2.51 -3.73 -5.66
N PRO A 358 1.23 -3.35 -5.54
CA PRO A 358 0.74 -2.54 -4.41
C PRO A 358 0.96 -3.22 -3.06
N THR A 359 0.78 -4.54 -2.97
CA THR A 359 0.98 -5.30 -1.72
C THR A 359 2.45 -5.25 -1.27
N MET A 360 3.39 -5.44 -2.21
CA MET A 360 4.82 -5.38 -1.95
C MET A 360 5.23 -3.99 -1.46
N ILE A 361 4.75 -2.92 -2.10
CA ILE A 361 5.02 -1.54 -1.68
C ILE A 361 4.45 -1.29 -0.28
N LYS A 362 3.22 -1.73 -0.02
CA LYS A 362 2.53 -1.50 1.26
C LYS A 362 3.21 -2.20 2.44
N TYR A 363 3.61 -3.46 2.26
CA TYR A 363 4.23 -4.27 3.31
C TYR A 363 5.76 -4.22 3.27
N ASN A 364 6.35 -3.36 2.44
CA ASN A 364 7.80 -3.20 2.27
C ASN A 364 8.52 -4.52 1.94
N ILE A 365 7.94 -5.29 1.00
CA ILE A 365 8.47 -6.59 0.55
C ILE A 365 9.23 -6.36 -0.75
N ASN A 366 10.50 -6.76 -0.79
CA ASN A 366 11.37 -6.55 -1.95
C ASN A 366 11.31 -7.72 -2.96
N ASN A 367 10.91 -8.91 -2.53
CA ASN A 367 10.87 -10.12 -3.36
C ASN A 367 9.47 -10.73 -3.39
N ILE A 368 8.88 -10.82 -4.58
CA ILE A 368 7.52 -11.34 -4.76
C ILE A 368 7.36 -12.80 -4.29
N ARG A 369 8.44 -13.58 -4.29
CA ARG A 369 8.44 -15.00 -3.87
C ARG A 369 8.33 -15.18 -2.35
N GLU A 370 8.63 -14.14 -1.58
CA GLU A 370 8.39 -14.14 -0.13
C GLU A 370 6.91 -13.90 0.18
N LEU A 371 6.20 -13.24 -0.75
CA LEU A 371 4.77 -12.94 -0.64
C LEU A 371 3.90 -14.07 -1.20
N VAL A 372 4.29 -14.72 -2.30
CA VAL A 372 3.43 -15.68 -3.01
C VAL A 372 4.13 -17.02 -3.21
N GLY A 373 3.42 -18.11 -2.88
CA GLY A 373 3.82 -19.48 -3.13
C GLY A 373 4.12 -20.27 -1.85
N HIS A 374 4.48 -21.55 -2.03
CA HIS A 374 4.72 -22.48 -0.92
C HIS A 374 5.97 -22.16 -0.08
N LYS A 375 6.81 -21.21 -0.52
CA LYS A 375 8.00 -20.73 0.20
C LYS A 375 7.73 -19.47 1.03
N VAL A 376 6.46 -19.06 1.17
CA VAL A 376 6.05 -17.93 1.99
C VAL A 376 6.57 -18.07 3.42
N ASN A 377 7.08 -16.97 3.99
CA ASN A 377 7.45 -16.94 5.40
C ASN A 377 6.19 -16.83 6.26
N LEU A 378 5.82 -17.89 6.98
CA LEU A 378 4.63 -17.88 7.83
C LEU A 378 4.72 -16.88 8.98
N GLN A 379 5.92 -16.60 9.50
CA GLN A 379 6.09 -15.58 10.54
C GLN A 379 5.67 -14.19 10.04
N MET A 380 6.01 -13.86 8.78
CA MET A 380 5.54 -12.63 8.13
C MET A 380 4.01 -12.59 8.03
N VAL A 381 3.36 -13.73 7.78
CA VAL A 381 1.88 -13.81 7.75
C VAL A 381 1.30 -13.54 9.13
N TYR A 382 1.91 -14.10 10.18
CA TYR A 382 1.48 -13.92 11.57
C TYR A 382 1.60 -12.48 12.04
N ASP A 383 2.74 -11.86 11.74
CA ASP A 383 3.06 -10.48 12.13
C ASP A 383 2.41 -9.43 11.23
N SER A 384 1.82 -9.85 10.09
CA SER A 384 1.28 -8.91 9.13
C SER A 384 0.13 -8.07 9.72
N PRO A 385 0.26 -6.74 9.76
CA PRO A 385 -0.76 -5.89 10.35
C PRO A 385 -2.05 -5.90 9.51
N LEU A 386 -3.09 -5.27 10.06
CA LEU A 386 -4.33 -5.02 9.34
C LEU A 386 -4.04 -4.22 8.07
N CYS A 387 -4.61 -4.67 6.95
CA CYS A 387 -4.53 -3.95 5.69
C CYS A 387 -5.48 -2.74 5.74
N ARG A 388 -4.93 -1.52 5.91
CA ARG A 388 -5.67 -0.25 5.74
C ARG A 388 -5.02 0.57 4.63
N LEU A 389 -5.61 0.63 3.43
CA LEU A 389 -5.20 1.50 2.31
C LEU A 389 -5.83 2.92 2.43
N ASP A 390 -6.50 3.23 3.54
CA ASP A 390 -7.27 4.46 3.69
C ASP A 390 -6.37 5.70 3.71
N ALA A 391 -6.83 6.76 3.06
CA ALA A 391 -6.12 8.03 2.90
C ALA A 391 -5.93 8.82 4.20
N GLU A 392 -6.70 8.53 5.27
CA GLU A 392 -6.80 9.42 6.44
C GLU A 392 -5.75 9.19 7.53
N GLN A 393 -4.97 8.12 7.47
CA GLN A 393 -3.89 7.89 8.43
C GLN A 393 -2.71 7.26 7.70
N GLY A 394 -1.79 8.10 7.22
CA GLY A 394 -0.47 7.61 6.83
C GLY A 394 0.11 6.79 7.97
N SER A 395 0.57 5.57 7.68
CA SER A 395 1.20 4.70 8.68
C SER A 395 2.28 5.50 9.41
N PRO A 396 2.24 5.62 10.75
CA PRO A 396 3.25 6.37 11.48
C PRO A 396 4.63 5.80 11.14
N GLN A 397 5.50 6.62 10.58
CA GLN A 397 6.88 6.24 10.32
C GLN A 397 7.63 6.19 11.66
N THR A 398 8.56 5.25 11.78
CA THR A 398 9.48 5.19 12.92
C THR A 398 10.18 6.54 13.11
N GLN A 399 10.23 7.03 14.35
CA GLN A 399 10.89 8.29 14.67
C GLN A 399 12.35 8.22 14.23
N GLU A 400 12.76 9.13 13.32
CA GLU A 400 14.16 9.34 13.01
C GLU A 400 14.82 10.02 14.21
N THR A 401 15.58 9.26 14.99
CA THR A 401 16.47 9.81 16.01
C THR A 401 17.77 10.25 15.32
N THR A 402 17.91 11.56 15.09
CA THR A 402 19.16 12.19 14.60
C THR A 402 20.15 12.42 15.73
#